data_AF-A0ABD3KGP1-F1
#
_entry.id   AF-A0ABD3KGP1-F1
#
_cell.length_a   1.000
_cell.length_b   1.000
_cell.length_c   1.000
_cell.angle_alpha   90.00
_cell.angle_beta   90.00
_cell.angle_gamma   90.00
#
_symmetry.space_group_name_H-M   'P 1'
#
loop_
_entity.id
_entity.type
_entity.pdbx_description
1 polymer ?
#
loop_
_entity_poly.entity_id
_entity_poly.type
_entity_poly.pdbx_seq_one_letter_code
_entity_poly.pdbx_strand_id
1 'polypeptide(L)'
;MRCCVMWLGRVTSLGALYCWSRQVTRLKCGGFILGIRLNHAISNSVGLKQFLEAAAELARGASAPSQPPVWRREILKARDPPRVTCTHPEFEDTVDAGSAVAMSDLPNMAHGSFFFGPREVASIKKRLPHHLVLKCSTFELLTACLWKCRTIALEVEPDDVVRLSCVINARGLNVPRGYYGSTSVKAMVLSKAGHLCTSPLGYAVELVKKAKEMVSEEYVRSFIDASVIKGGPKHTTVWDYVVADTTKVGFEAVDFGWGKPVYGGVAGAVPSISIYVKYKTREGEEGIVAAIMLPERAMRRFQEELEKMTDKGTVSEDQYGVDSSMIRSKL
;
A
#
# COMPACT_ATOMS: atom_id res chain seq x y z
N MET A 1 -10.90 15.80 -24.49
CA MET A 1 -10.21 14.62 -25.06
C MET A 1 -8.98 14.32 -24.19
N ARG A 2 -9.12 13.74 -22.99
CA ARG A 2 -8.00 13.50 -22.06
C ARG A 2 -8.36 12.37 -21.09
N CYS A 3 -7.87 11.17 -21.33
CA CYS A 3 -7.79 10.13 -20.31
C CYS A 3 -6.40 9.54 -20.46
N CYS A 4 -5.48 9.91 -19.58
CA CYS A 4 -4.24 9.18 -19.37
C CYS A 4 -4.42 8.44 -18.05
N VAL A 5 -4.43 7.12 -18.11
CA VAL A 5 -4.44 6.25 -16.94
C VAL A 5 -3.06 5.62 -16.87
N MET A 6 -2.31 5.90 -15.81
CA MET A 6 -0.99 5.32 -15.62
C MET A 6 -1.09 4.15 -14.65
N TRP A 7 -0.57 2.99 -15.07
CA TRP A 7 -0.56 1.78 -14.26
C TRP A 7 0.85 1.26 -13.96
N LEU A 8 1.09 0.82 -12.72
CA LEU A 8 2.21 -0.02 -12.30
C LEU A 8 1.88 -1.54 -12.31
N GLY A 9 2.42 -2.29 -13.27
CA GLY A 9 2.17 -3.72 -13.43
C GLY A 9 2.97 -4.70 -12.56
N ARG A 10 2.35 -5.88 -12.40
CA ARG A 10 2.67 -7.01 -11.51
C ARG A 10 4.14 -7.14 -11.10
N VAL A 11 4.33 -7.36 -9.80
CA VAL A 11 5.53 -7.90 -9.18
C VAL A 11 5.69 -9.35 -9.63
N THR A 12 6.72 -9.65 -10.43
CA THR A 12 7.14 -11.02 -10.70
C THR A 12 8.51 -11.23 -10.10
N SER A 13 8.59 -12.04 -9.04
CA SER A 13 9.84 -12.68 -8.65
C SER A 13 10.11 -13.82 -9.62
N LEU A 14 11.23 -13.74 -10.34
CA LEU A 14 11.85 -14.82 -11.11
C LEU A 14 11.06 -15.34 -12.34
N GLY A 15 11.50 -14.92 -13.52
CA GLY A 15 11.10 -15.50 -14.81
C GLY A 15 11.13 -14.47 -15.93
N ALA A 16 12.30 -14.31 -16.57
CA ALA A 16 12.69 -13.27 -17.54
C ALA A 16 12.92 -11.87 -16.94
N LEU A 17 14.20 -11.46 -16.90
CA LEU A 17 14.69 -10.14 -16.50
C LEU A 17 14.30 -9.05 -17.50
N TYR A 18 13.01 -8.76 -17.66
CA TYR A 18 12.60 -7.46 -18.15
C TYR A 18 12.71 -6.49 -16.97
N CYS A 19 13.86 -5.80 -16.88
CA CYS A 19 14.09 -4.74 -15.88
C CYS A 19 12.97 -3.70 -15.90
N TRP A 20 12.34 -3.55 -17.07
CA TRP A 20 11.33 -2.55 -17.33
C TRP A 20 10.55 -2.88 -18.62
N SER A 21 9.23 -2.68 -18.62
CA SER A 21 8.41 -2.73 -19.84
C SER A 21 7.34 -1.65 -19.84
N ARG A 22 6.99 -1.16 -21.04
CA ARG A 22 5.94 -0.16 -21.26
C ARG A 22 4.89 -0.70 -22.23
N GLN A 23 3.63 -0.39 -21.98
CA GLN A 23 2.50 -0.65 -22.86
C GLN A 23 1.65 0.60 -23.00
N VAL A 24 1.30 0.97 -24.23
CA VAL A 24 0.32 2.03 -24.50
C VAL A 24 -0.91 1.39 -25.10
N THR A 25 -2.05 1.54 -24.43
CA THR A 25 -3.34 1.00 -24.87
C THR A 25 -4.27 2.15 -25.20
N ARG A 26 -4.67 2.28 -26.47
CA ARG A 26 -5.65 3.29 -26.90
C ARG A 26 -7.07 2.78 -26.65
N LEU A 27 -7.89 3.61 -26.01
CA LEU A 27 -9.30 3.32 -25.72
C LEU A 27 -10.19 3.83 -26.85
N LYS A 28 -11.36 3.20 -27.03
CA LYS A 28 -12.34 3.59 -28.07
C LYS A 28 -12.81 5.04 -27.94
N CYS A 29 -12.83 5.60 -26.73
CA CYS A 29 -13.19 7.00 -26.46
C CYS A 29 -12.07 8.02 -26.79
N GLY A 30 -10.94 7.57 -27.35
CA GLY A 30 -9.79 8.41 -27.67
C GLY A 30 -8.83 8.66 -26.50
N GLY A 31 -9.14 8.17 -25.29
CA GLY A 31 -8.18 8.10 -24.17
C GLY A 31 -7.11 7.02 -24.39
N PHE A 32 -6.11 6.96 -23.52
CA PHE A 32 -5.10 5.91 -23.50
C PHE A 32 -4.67 5.53 -22.09
N ILE A 33 -4.09 4.34 -21.96
CA ILE A 33 -3.49 3.81 -20.74
C ILE A 33 -2.00 3.64 -20.99
N LEU A 34 -1.17 4.16 -20.08
CA LEU A 34 0.27 3.87 -20.02
C LEU A 34 0.52 2.86 -18.90
N GLY A 35 0.70 1.60 -19.27
CA GLY A 35 1.09 0.53 -18.36
C GLY A 35 2.61 0.42 -18.27
N ILE A 36 3.15 0.36 -17.06
CA ILE A 36 4.58 0.27 -16.78
C ILE A 36 4.81 -0.89 -15.83
N ARG A 37 5.64 -1.86 -16.20
CA ARG A 37 6.14 -2.86 -15.24
C ARG A 37 7.55 -2.50 -14.85
N LEU A 38 7.82 -2.51 -13.55
CA LEU A 38 9.10 -2.14 -12.97
C LEU A 38 9.58 -3.26 -12.04
N ASN A 39 10.83 -3.67 -12.21
CA ASN A 39 11.47 -4.52 -11.21
C ASN A 39 11.74 -3.72 -9.93
N HIS A 40 11.08 -4.09 -8.83
CA HIS A 40 11.19 -3.40 -7.54
C HIS A 40 12.61 -3.41 -6.93
N ALA A 41 13.48 -4.33 -7.35
CA ALA A 41 14.90 -4.31 -6.96
C ALA A 41 15.62 -3.07 -7.50
N ILE A 42 15.16 -2.52 -8.63
CA ILE A 42 15.77 -1.35 -9.26
C ILE A 42 15.29 -0.07 -8.59
N SER A 43 13.99 0.06 -8.33
CA SER A 43 13.38 1.31 -7.87
C SER A 43 12.04 1.09 -7.14
N ASN A 44 11.65 2.05 -6.31
CA ASN A 44 10.34 2.11 -5.67
C ASN A 44 9.41 3.11 -6.39
N SER A 45 8.21 3.35 -5.85
CA SER A 45 7.23 4.29 -6.42
C SER A 45 7.80 5.70 -6.63
N VAL A 46 8.64 6.18 -5.71
CA VAL A 46 9.26 7.51 -5.83
C VAL A 46 10.27 7.56 -6.97
N GLY A 47 11.14 6.56 -7.09
CA GLY A 47 12.09 6.53 -8.20
C GLY A 47 11.42 6.30 -9.55
N LEU A 48 10.31 5.53 -9.60
CA LEU A 48 9.48 5.44 -10.80
C LEU A 48 8.91 6.81 -11.18
N LYS A 49 8.37 7.56 -10.22
CA LYS A 49 7.85 8.90 -10.47
C LYS A 49 8.93 9.82 -11.03
N GLN A 50 10.13 9.82 -10.47
CA GLN A 50 11.26 10.60 -10.98
C GLN A 50 11.59 10.26 -12.43
N PHE A 51 11.64 8.97 -12.74
CA PHE A 51 11.85 8.49 -14.09
C PHE A 51 10.75 8.98 -15.05
N LEU A 52 9.49 8.94 -14.61
CA LEU A 52 8.36 9.37 -15.43
C LEU A 52 8.34 10.86 -15.66
N GLU A 53 8.71 11.67 -14.67
CA GLU A 53 8.87 13.12 -14.85
C GLU A 53 9.98 13.45 -15.83
N ALA A 54 11.14 12.82 -15.69
CA ALA A 54 12.25 13.00 -16.64
C ALA A 54 11.81 12.63 -18.07
N ALA A 55 11.12 11.48 -18.23
CA ALA A 55 10.60 11.07 -19.53
C ALA A 55 9.55 12.05 -20.09
N ALA A 56 8.70 12.59 -19.24
CA ALA A 56 7.68 13.57 -19.60
C ALA A 56 8.27 14.93 -20.00
N GLU A 57 9.32 15.39 -19.32
CA GLU A 57 10.07 16.59 -19.70
C GLU A 57 10.72 16.44 -21.08
N LEU A 58 11.44 15.33 -21.29
CA LEU A 58 12.07 15.04 -22.58
C LEU A 58 11.03 14.91 -23.71
N ALA A 59 9.89 14.26 -23.45
CA ALA A 59 8.80 14.16 -24.42
C ALA A 59 8.21 15.52 -24.82
N ARG A 60 8.28 16.53 -23.94
CA ARG A 60 7.87 17.91 -24.21
C ARG A 60 8.98 18.79 -24.79
N GLY A 61 10.13 18.20 -25.13
CA GLY A 61 11.23 18.91 -25.79
C GLY A 61 12.28 19.50 -24.85
N ALA A 62 12.30 19.13 -23.57
CA ALA A 62 13.43 19.47 -22.71
C ALA A 62 14.71 18.80 -23.23
N SER A 63 15.84 19.50 -23.17
CA SER A 63 17.15 18.96 -23.57
C SER A 63 17.75 18.00 -22.54
N ALA A 64 17.36 18.14 -21.27
CA ALA A 64 17.77 17.28 -20.18
C ALA A 64 16.70 17.27 -19.06
N PRO A 65 16.66 16.23 -18.21
CA PRO A 65 15.79 16.21 -17.04
C PRO A 65 16.15 17.32 -16.03
N SER A 66 15.15 17.96 -15.44
CA SER A 66 15.28 19.00 -14.41
C SER A 66 15.95 18.47 -13.13
N GLN A 67 15.70 17.21 -12.80
CA GLN A 67 16.34 16.49 -11.71
C GLN A 67 17.25 15.40 -12.28
N PRO A 68 18.58 15.59 -12.29
CA PRO A 68 19.49 14.55 -12.76
C PRO A 68 19.45 13.33 -11.85
N PRO A 69 19.53 12.11 -12.41
CA PRO A 69 19.52 10.88 -11.63
C PRO A 69 20.84 10.73 -10.85
N VAL A 70 20.75 10.22 -9.62
CA VAL A 70 21.89 9.91 -8.76
C VAL A 70 21.96 8.40 -8.57
N TRP A 71 23.05 7.79 -9.04
CA TRP A 71 23.25 6.33 -9.00
C TRP A 71 23.86 5.80 -7.69
N ARG A 72 24.16 6.66 -6.73
CA ARG A 72 24.91 6.36 -5.49
C ARG A 72 24.24 5.30 -4.58
N ARG A 73 24.19 4.03 -4.99
CA ARG A 73 23.55 2.91 -4.25
C ARG A 73 24.33 2.52 -3.01
N GLU A 74 25.62 2.84 -2.97
CA GLU A 74 26.52 2.65 -1.84
C GLU A 74 26.06 3.38 -0.56
N ILE A 75 25.23 4.43 -0.65
CA ILE A 75 24.69 5.13 0.53
C ILE A 75 23.83 4.21 1.42
N LEU A 76 23.25 3.17 0.83
CA LEU A 76 22.44 2.14 1.50
C LEU A 76 23.19 0.79 1.58
N LYS A 77 24.53 0.80 1.52
CA LYS A 77 25.32 -0.40 1.76
C LYS A 77 25.25 -0.78 3.26
N ALA A 78 25.28 -2.07 3.53
CA ALA A 78 25.46 -2.59 4.89
C ALA A 78 26.77 -2.08 5.50
N ARG A 79 26.80 -2.03 6.84
CA ARG A 79 28.02 -1.76 7.61
C ARG A 79 29.04 -2.88 7.40
N ASP A 80 30.30 -2.59 7.71
CA ASP A 80 31.39 -3.57 7.65
C ASP A 80 32.11 -3.63 9.01
N PRO A 81 31.90 -4.69 9.81
CA PRO A 81 31.02 -5.82 9.56
C PRO A 81 29.52 -5.46 9.71
N PRO A 82 28.60 -6.19 9.05
CA PRO A 82 27.15 -6.02 9.25
C PRO A 82 26.77 -6.31 10.71
N ARG A 83 25.96 -5.45 11.33
CA ARG A 83 25.55 -5.58 12.74
C ARG A 83 24.05 -5.37 12.88
N VAL A 84 23.31 -6.40 13.27
CA VAL A 84 21.88 -6.25 13.59
C VAL A 84 21.73 -5.73 15.01
N THR A 85 21.12 -4.56 15.17
CA THR A 85 20.99 -3.84 16.45
C THR A 85 19.55 -3.63 16.89
N CYS A 86 18.59 -3.85 15.99
CA CYS A 86 17.16 -3.78 16.25
C CYS A 86 16.51 -5.15 16.02
N THR A 87 15.36 -5.36 16.65
CA THR A 87 14.51 -6.51 16.36
C THR A 87 13.82 -6.31 15.01
N HIS A 88 13.89 -7.33 14.16
CA HIS A 88 13.28 -7.32 12.83
C HIS A 88 12.45 -8.59 12.60
N PRO A 89 11.20 -8.62 13.10
CA PRO A 89 10.30 -9.77 12.95
C PRO A 89 10.06 -10.15 11.48
N GLU A 90 10.22 -9.20 10.57
CA GLU A 90 10.06 -9.39 9.13
C GLU A 90 11.14 -10.27 8.46
N PHE A 91 12.21 -10.64 9.19
CA PHE A 91 13.21 -11.61 8.75
C PHE A 91 13.15 -12.93 9.54
N GLU A 92 12.21 -13.10 10.46
CA GLU A 92 12.09 -14.32 11.27
C GLU A 92 11.29 -15.41 10.52
N ASP A 93 11.77 -16.64 10.58
CA ASP A 93 11.08 -17.79 10.02
C ASP A 93 9.91 -18.18 10.94
N THR A 94 8.69 -17.96 10.46
CA THR A 94 7.48 -18.44 11.13
C THR A 94 6.80 -19.45 10.22
N VAL A 95 7.18 -20.71 10.37
CA VAL A 95 6.51 -21.84 9.72
C VAL A 95 5.39 -22.26 10.65
N ASP A 96 4.16 -21.87 10.34
CA ASP A 96 2.98 -22.44 10.99
C ASP A 96 2.23 -23.32 10.00
N ALA A 97 1.96 -24.57 10.36
CA ALA A 97 1.44 -25.60 9.45
C ALA A 97 0.03 -25.31 8.92
N GLY A 98 -0.75 -24.46 9.58
CA GLY A 98 -2.08 -24.00 9.11
C GLY A 98 -2.03 -23.01 7.93
N SER A 99 -0.84 -22.50 7.59
CA SER A 99 -0.66 -21.36 6.67
C SER A 99 -0.76 -21.67 5.17
N ALA A 100 -0.61 -22.93 4.77
CA ALA A 100 -0.76 -23.33 3.38
C ALA A 100 -2.20 -23.16 2.88
N VAL A 101 -3.18 -23.19 3.79
CA VAL A 101 -4.62 -23.18 3.49
C VAL A 101 -5.14 -21.78 3.11
N ALA A 102 -4.57 -20.71 3.68
CA ALA A 102 -5.03 -19.33 3.41
C ALA A 102 -4.57 -18.79 2.04
N MET A 103 -3.53 -19.38 1.44
CA MET A 103 -2.99 -19.01 0.13
C MET A 103 -3.26 -20.05 -0.96
N SER A 104 -3.80 -21.23 -0.63
CA SER A 104 -4.12 -22.28 -1.61
C SER A 104 -5.35 -21.98 -2.47
N ASP A 105 -6.22 -21.08 -2.03
CA ASP A 105 -7.44 -20.67 -2.75
C ASP A 105 -7.21 -19.53 -3.76
N LEU A 106 -6.02 -19.48 -4.37
CA LEU A 106 -5.70 -18.52 -5.44
C LEU A 106 -6.73 -18.43 -6.59
N PRO A 107 -7.43 -19.51 -7.03
CA PRO A 107 -8.37 -19.38 -8.14
C PRO A 107 -9.64 -18.57 -7.83
N ASN A 108 -9.99 -18.34 -6.55
CA ASN A 108 -11.25 -17.67 -6.14
C ASN A 108 -11.01 -16.37 -5.36
N MET A 109 -10.04 -15.56 -5.81
CA MET A 109 -9.73 -14.27 -5.21
C MET A 109 -10.60 -13.15 -5.79
N ALA A 110 -11.33 -12.46 -4.92
CA ALA A 110 -12.09 -11.26 -5.29
C ALA A 110 -11.22 -10.01 -5.14
N HIS A 111 -11.35 -9.09 -6.10
CA HIS A 111 -10.69 -7.79 -6.10
C HIS A 111 -11.70 -6.71 -5.68
N GLY A 112 -11.34 -5.90 -4.69
CA GLY A 112 -12.11 -4.75 -4.24
C GLY A 112 -11.28 -3.48 -4.25
N SER A 113 -11.88 -2.36 -4.62
CA SER A 113 -11.28 -1.02 -4.47
C SER A 113 -12.22 -0.16 -3.64
N PHE A 114 -11.71 0.35 -2.53
CA PHE A 114 -12.48 1.04 -1.52
C PHE A 114 -12.05 2.49 -1.45
N PHE A 115 -12.97 3.41 -1.69
CA PHE A 115 -12.73 4.84 -1.64
C PHE A 115 -13.02 5.38 -0.22
N PHE A 116 -12.10 6.19 0.28
CA PHE A 116 -12.19 6.87 1.57
C PHE A 116 -12.08 8.38 1.34
N GLY A 117 -13.22 9.05 1.29
CA GLY A 117 -13.32 10.50 1.26
C GLY A 117 -13.34 11.11 2.66
N PRO A 118 -13.55 12.43 2.77
CA PRO A 118 -13.66 13.13 4.04
C PRO A 118 -14.77 12.56 4.94
N ARG A 119 -15.87 12.08 4.35
CA ARG A 119 -17.01 11.51 5.08
C ARG A 119 -16.65 10.20 5.76
N GLU A 120 -16.07 9.26 5.02
CA GLU A 120 -15.67 7.94 5.54
C GLU A 120 -14.59 8.09 6.60
N VAL A 121 -13.58 8.94 6.35
CA VAL A 121 -12.53 9.25 7.32
C VAL A 121 -13.12 9.84 8.60
N ALA A 122 -14.09 10.77 8.49
CA ALA A 122 -14.75 11.34 9.66
C ALA A 122 -15.59 10.31 10.43
N SER A 123 -16.28 9.40 9.75
CA SER A 123 -17.03 8.31 10.38
C SER A 123 -16.10 7.38 11.17
N ILE A 124 -14.99 6.93 10.56
CA ILE A 124 -14.04 6.04 11.23
C ILE A 124 -13.39 6.74 12.43
N LYS A 125 -13.09 8.05 12.34
CA LYS A 125 -12.55 8.83 13.48
C LYS A 125 -13.48 8.83 14.69
N LYS A 126 -14.80 8.76 14.52
CA LYS A 126 -15.75 8.69 15.66
C LYS A 126 -15.62 7.41 16.48
N ARG A 127 -14.98 6.37 15.94
CA ARG A 127 -14.68 5.12 16.64
C ARG A 127 -13.45 5.21 17.54
N LEU A 128 -12.76 6.35 17.56
CA LEU A 128 -11.55 6.58 18.34
C LEU A 128 -11.83 7.44 19.59
N PRO A 129 -11.09 7.21 20.69
CA PRO A 129 -11.10 8.12 21.82
C PRO A 129 -10.52 9.49 21.43
N HIS A 130 -11.01 10.55 22.07
CA HIS A 130 -10.67 11.95 21.75
C HIS A 130 -9.15 12.23 21.63
N HIS A 131 -8.33 11.66 22.51
CA HIS A 131 -6.88 11.88 22.50
C HIS A 131 -6.18 11.30 21.25
N LEU A 132 -6.72 10.21 20.66
CA LEU A 132 -6.21 9.64 19.42
C LEU A 132 -6.69 10.41 18.20
N VAL A 133 -7.93 10.92 18.21
CA VAL A 133 -8.49 11.71 17.08
C VAL A 133 -7.58 12.87 16.69
N LEU A 134 -6.98 13.55 17.67
CA LEU A 134 -6.10 14.70 17.45
C LEU A 134 -4.70 14.32 16.94
N LYS A 135 -4.23 13.10 17.21
CA LYS A 135 -2.86 12.65 16.93
C LYS A 135 -2.78 11.56 15.85
N CYS A 136 -3.90 11.18 15.26
CA CYS A 136 -3.99 10.10 14.27
C CYS A 136 -4.01 10.69 12.85
N SER A 137 -3.03 10.27 12.05
CA SER A 137 -3.00 10.54 10.62
C SER A 137 -4.02 9.67 9.87
N THR A 138 -4.50 10.13 8.71
CA THR A 138 -5.40 9.34 7.87
C THR A 138 -4.81 7.97 7.50
N PHE A 139 -3.49 7.90 7.26
CA PHE A 139 -2.80 6.63 7.01
C PHE A 139 -2.96 5.65 8.18
N GLU A 140 -2.69 6.09 9.42
CA GLU A 140 -2.80 5.23 10.61
C GLU A 140 -4.24 4.77 10.83
N LEU A 141 -5.20 5.68 10.66
CA LEU A 141 -6.62 5.39 10.80
C LEU A 141 -7.10 4.32 9.81
N LEU A 142 -6.83 4.52 8.53
CA LEU A 142 -7.26 3.60 7.48
C LEU A 142 -6.55 2.26 7.60
N THR A 143 -5.24 2.27 7.88
CA THR A 143 -4.46 1.04 8.07
C THR A 143 -5.00 0.21 9.23
N ALA A 144 -5.27 0.84 10.37
CA ALA A 144 -5.86 0.17 11.53
C ALA A 144 -7.24 -0.41 11.23
N CYS A 145 -8.10 0.38 10.58
CA CYS A 145 -9.45 -0.03 10.20
C CYS A 145 -9.40 -1.24 9.25
N LEU A 146 -8.63 -1.14 8.17
CA LEU A 146 -8.55 -2.20 7.17
C LEU A 146 -7.87 -3.46 7.72
N TRP A 147 -6.85 -3.32 8.56
CA TRP A 147 -6.21 -4.48 9.21
C TRP A 147 -7.19 -5.22 10.11
N LYS A 148 -7.97 -4.49 10.91
CA LYS A 148 -8.99 -5.06 11.79
C LYS A 148 -10.11 -5.73 10.97
N CYS A 149 -10.75 -5.02 10.04
CA CYS A 149 -11.80 -5.57 9.17
C CYS A 149 -11.31 -6.81 8.40
N ARG A 150 -10.09 -6.75 7.85
CA ARG A 150 -9.48 -7.89 7.15
C ARG A 150 -9.29 -9.09 8.05
N THR A 151 -8.84 -8.89 9.29
CA THR A 151 -8.61 -9.98 10.24
C THR A 151 -9.90 -10.66 10.64
N ILE A 152 -10.95 -9.87 10.94
CA ILE A 152 -12.30 -10.38 11.22
C ILE A 152 -12.84 -11.17 10.02
N ALA A 153 -12.73 -10.58 8.82
CA ALA A 153 -13.26 -11.18 7.60
C ALA A 153 -12.56 -12.48 7.18
N LEU A 154 -11.30 -12.66 7.57
CA LEU A 154 -10.54 -13.89 7.33
C LEU A 154 -10.82 -14.98 8.36
N GLU A 155 -11.54 -14.68 9.45
CA GLU A 155 -11.83 -15.62 10.55
C GLU A 155 -10.57 -16.30 11.07
N VAL A 156 -9.51 -15.51 11.26
CA VAL A 156 -8.26 -16.00 11.82
C VAL A 156 -8.51 -16.49 13.25
N GLU A 157 -7.97 -17.67 13.58
CA GLU A 157 -8.12 -18.27 14.91
C GLU A 157 -7.68 -17.28 16.01
N PRO A 158 -8.42 -17.12 17.12
CA PRO A 158 -8.14 -16.08 18.10
C PRO A 158 -6.70 -16.06 18.65
N ASP A 159 -6.09 -17.24 18.77
CA ASP A 159 -4.74 -17.42 19.28
C ASP A 159 -3.64 -17.29 18.21
N ASP A 160 -4.00 -17.20 16.93
CA ASP A 160 -3.03 -16.98 15.86
C ASP A 160 -2.46 -15.56 15.90
N VAL A 161 -1.23 -15.44 15.41
CA VAL A 161 -0.55 -14.15 15.30
C VAL A 161 -0.81 -13.54 13.92
N VAL A 162 -1.44 -12.37 13.92
CA VAL A 162 -1.61 -11.52 12.74
C VAL A 162 -0.55 -10.43 12.71
N ARG A 163 -0.11 -10.09 11.50
CA ARG A 163 1.01 -9.16 11.27
C ARG A 163 0.55 -7.99 10.41
N LEU A 164 1.03 -6.81 10.74
CA LEU A 164 0.89 -5.62 9.91
C LEU A 164 2.28 -5.12 9.55
N SER A 165 2.52 -4.94 8.26
CA SER A 165 3.79 -4.48 7.73
C SER A 165 3.63 -3.17 6.98
N CYS A 166 4.22 -2.10 7.50
CA CYS A 166 4.22 -0.80 6.85
C CYS A 166 5.48 -0.64 6.00
N VAL A 167 5.31 -0.35 4.70
CA VAL A 167 6.42 0.02 3.82
C VAL A 167 6.72 1.50 4.02
N ILE A 168 7.86 1.79 4.62
CA ILE A 168 8.26 3.14 5.03
C ILE A 168 9.43 3.62 4.18
N ASN A 169 9.31 4.84 3.66
CA ASN A 169 10.36 5.47 2.86
C ASN A 169 11.43 6.12 3.75
N ALA A 170 12.64 5.56 3.75
CA ALA A 170 13.78 6.03 4.51
C ALA A 170 14.60 7.14 3.80
N ARG A 171 14.01 7.91 2.86
CA ARG A 171 14.70 9.05 2.23
C ARG A 171 15.16 10.13 3.20
N GLY A 172 14.66 10.14 4.44
CA GLY A 172 15.12 11.02 5.51
C GLY A 172 16.60 10.83 5.90
N LEU A 173 17.26 9.75 5.44
CA LEU A 173 18.65 9.42 5.76
C LEU A 173 19.66 10.09 4.82
N ASN A 174 19.52 11.40 4.60
CA ASN A 174 20.42 12.17 3.72
C ASN A 174 20.52 11.59 2.28
N VAL A 175 19.45 10.97 1.80
CA VAL A 175 19.39 10.42 0.45
C VAL A 175 19.27 11.58 -0.56
N PRO A 176 20.17 11.71 -1.55
CA PRO A 176 20.12 12.79 -2.52
C PRO A 176 18.78 12.84 -3.24
N ARG A 177 18.29 14.05 -3.56
CA ARG A 177 16.99 14.23 -4.24
C ARG A 177 16.91 13.41 -5.54
N GLY A 178 17.97 13.35 -6.34
CA GLY A 178 18.00 12.58 -7.59
C GLY A 178 18.18 11.06 -7.42
N TYR A 179 18.33 10.54 -6.20
CA TYR A 179 18.43 9.10 -5.99
C TYR A 179 17.11 8.43 -6.37
N TYR A 180 17.18 7.45 -7.28
CA TYR A 180 16.00 6.78 -7.81
C TYR A 180 15.89 5.30 -7.42
N GLY A 181 16.86 4.79 -6.65
CA GLY A 181 16.78 3.43 -6.10
C GLY A 181 15.69 3.28 -5.04
N SER A 182 15.49 2.06 -4.55
CA SER A 182 14.59 1.80 -3.42
C SER A 182 15.25 2.22 -2.11
N THR A 183 14.53 3.02 -1.33
CA THR A 183 14.89 3.47 0.04
C THR A 183 13.88 2.93 1.05
N SER A 184 13.18 1.85 0.71
CA SER A 184 12.03 1.41 1.47
C SER A 184 12.45 0.36 2.49
N VAL A 185 12.07 0.55 3.75
CA VAL A 185 12.17 -0.47 4.80
C VAL A 185 10.78 -0.97 5.17
N LYS A 186 10.72 -2.20 5.67
CA LYS A 186 9.47 -2.81 6.14
C LYS A 186 9.50 -2.79 7.67
N ALA A 187 8.53 -2.12 8.29
CA ALA A 187 8.35 -2.16 9.74
C ALA A 187 7.16 -3.03 10.09
N MET A 188 7.37 -4.06 10.91
CA MET A 188 6.35 -5.05 11.25
C MET A 188 5.92 -4.94 12.72
N VAL A 189 4.60 -4.98 12.94
CA VAL A 189 3.99 -5.14 14.25
C VAL A 189 3.10 -6.38 14.26
N LEU A 190 2.95 -6.97 15.45
CA LEU A 190 2.22 -8.22 15.66
C LEU A 190 1.09 -8.01 16.66
N SER A 191 0.02 -8.78 16.50
CA SER A 191 -1.05 -8.90 17.50
C SER A 191 -1.65 -10.30 17.46
N LYS A 192 -2.30 -10.72 18.54
CA LYS A 192 -3.18 -11.90 18.54
C LYS A 192 -4.47 -11.55 17.81
N ALA A 193 -4.94 -12.42 16.91
CA ALA A 193 -6.13 -12.14 16.11
C ALA A 193 -7.34 -11.81 16.97
N GLY A 194 -7.61 -12.61 18.01
CA GLY A 194 -8.73 -12.41 18.92
C GLY A 194 -8.64 -11.06 19.64
N HIS A 195 -7.44 -10.67 20.08
CA HIS A 195 -7.23 -9.39 20.76
C HIS A 195 -7.41 -8.20 19.81
N LEU A 196 -6.92 -8.28 18.57
CA LEU A 196 -7.13 -7.25 17.55
C LEU A 196 -8.60 -7.08 17.18
N CYS A 197 -9.33 -8.19 17.02
CA CYS A 197 -10.74 -8.21 16.64
C CYS A 197 -11.65 -7.65 17.74
N THR A 198 -11.40 -8.01 19.00
CA THR A 198 -12.24 -7.61 20.15
C THR A 198 -11.88 -6.22 20.71
N SER A 199 -10.63 -5.78 20.60
CA SER A 199 -10.19 -4.48 21.12
C SER A 199 -10.79 -3.29 20.36
N PRO A 200 -10.98 -2.12 20.98
CA PRO A 200 -11.39 -0.90 20.27
C PRO A 200 -10.42 -0.53 19.13
N LEU A 201 -10.89 0.19 18.10
CA LEU A 201 -10.07 0.59 16.96
C LEU A 201 -8.79 1.37 17.36
N GLY A 202 -8.85 2.09 18.48
CA GLY A 202 -7.70 2.80 19.05
C GLY A 202 -6.48 1.91 19.30
N TYR A 203 -6.69 0.66 19.74
CA TYR A 203 -5.59 -0.30 19.93
C TYR A 203 -4.84 -0.58 18.62
N ALA A 204 -5.59 -0.84 17.54
CA ALA A 204 -4.99 -1.07 16.23
C ALA A 204 -4.25 0.19 15.73
N VAL A 205 -4.81 1.39 15.96
CA VAL A 205 -4.16 2.67 15.62
C VAL A 205 -2.83 2.82 16.34
N GLU A 206 -2.77 2.54 17.64
CA GLU A 206 -1.54 2.63 18.42
C GLU A 206 -0.46 1.66 17.90
N LEU A 207 -0.85 0.46 17.48
CA LEU A 207 0.09 -0.47 16.83
C LEU A 207 0.63 0.08 15.52
N VAL A 208 -0.21 0.68 14.66
CA VAL A 208 0.27 1.30 13.41
C VAL A 208 1.20 2.49 13.70
N LYS A 209 0.89 3.29 14.72
CA LYS A 209 1.75 4.39 15.16
C LYS A 209 3.11 3.87 15.62
N LYS A 210 3.13 2.84 16.45
CA LYS A 210 4.36 2.16 16.90
C LYS A 210 5.19 1.65 15.71
N ALA A 211 4.54 1.07 14.69
CA ALA A 211 5.21 0.60 13.47
C ALA A 211 5.92 1.73 12.71
N LYS A 212 5.38 2.95 12.74
CA LYS A 212 6.03 4.12 12.12
C LYS A 212 7.11 4.72 12.99
N GLU A 213 6.84 4.87 14.28
CA GLU A 213 7.72 5.52 15.25
C GLU A 213 9.00 4.72 15.51
N MET A 214 8.97 3.39 15.32
CA MET A 214 10.17 2.55 15.46
C MET A 214 11.23 2.77 14.37
N VAL A 215 10.87 3.37 13.23
CA VAL A 215 11.79 3.55 12.09
C VAL A 215 12.70 4.76 12.31
N SER A 216 13.75 4.55 13.09
CA SER A 216 14.87 5.48 13.25
C SER A 216 15.95 5.26 12.18
N GLU A 217 16.94 6.15 12.12
CA GLU A 217 18.14 5.92 11.30
C GLU A 217 18.85 4.61 11.66
N GLU A 218 18.99 4.31 12.96
CA GLU A 218 19.60 3.06 13.40
C GLU A 218 18.76 1.85 12.99
N TYR A 219 17.43 1.94 13.04
CA TYR A 219 16.55 0.87 12.57
C TYR A 219 16.77 0.58 11.08
N VAL A 220 16.92 1.61 10.24
CA VAL A 220 17.18 1.42 8.82
C VAL A 220 18.57 0.81 8.57
N ARG A 221 19.60 1.26 9.30
CA ARG A 221 20.94 0.65 9.21
C ARG A 221 20.92 -0.82 9.63
N SER A 222 20.26 -1.12 10.74
CA SER A 222 20.04 -2.50 11.22
C SER A 222 19.28 -3.35 10.21
N PHE A 223 18.25 -2.79 9.55
CA PHE A 223 17.47 -3.48 8.52
C PHE A 223 18.31 -3.86 7.30
N ILE A 224 19.18 -2.95 6.85
CA ILE A 224 20.10 -3.20 5.73
C ILE A 224 21.07 -4.32 6.10
N ASP A 225 21.66 -4.28 7.30
CA ASP A 225 22.56 -5.32 7.76
C ASP A 225 21.85 -6.67 7.90
N ALA A 226 20.65 -6.68 8.48
CA ALA A 226 19.82 -7.88 8.59
C ALA A 226 19.50 -8.48 7.21
N SER A 227 19.27 -7.64 6.20
CA SER A 227 19.01 -8.09 4.82
C SER A 227 20.21 -8.79 4.18
N VAL A 228 21.43 -8.39 4.54
CA VAL A 228 22.67 -9.04 4.05
C VAL A 228 22.93 -10.34 4.80
N ILE A 229 22.72 -10.36 6.12
CA ILE A 229 22.99 -11.54 6.96
C ILE A 229 21.94 -12.64 6.78
N LYS A 230 20.65 -12.28 6.80
CA LYS A 230 19.51 -13.21 6.83
C LYS A 230 18.89 -13.45 5.45
N GLY A 231 19.37 -12.75 4.42
CA GLY A 231 18.67 -12.61 3.15
C GLY A 231 17.55 -11.57 3.22
N GLY A 232 16.98 -11.19 2.06
CA GLY A 232 15.92 -10.17 1.99
C GLY A 232 14.69 -10.50 2.85
N PRO A 233 13.88 -9.49 3.24
CA PRO A 233 12.68 -9.71 4.04
C PRO A 233 11.75 -10.72 3.38
N LYS A 234 11.12 -11.58 4.18
CA LYS A 234 10.21 -12.59 3.61
C LYS A 234 8.96 -11.89 3.06
N HIS A 235 8.65 -12.16 1.80
CA HIS A 235 7.48 -11.57 1.11
C HIS A 235 6.17 -12.31 1.41
N THR A 236 6.25 -13.52 1.95
CA THR A 236 5.11 -14.38 2.30
C THR A 236 5.22 -14.80 3.76
N THR A 237 4.82 -13.92 4.66
CA THR A 237 4.64 -14.27 6.08
C THR A 237 3.16 -14.51 6.34
N VAL A 238 2.83 -15.55 7.10
CA VAL A 238 1.46 -15.95 7.40
C VAL A 238 0.69 -14.79 8.04
N TRP A 239 -0.54 -14.57 7.55
CA TRP A 239 -1.43 -13.50 8.01
C TRP A 239 -0.84 -12.08 7.95
N ASP A 240 0.22 -11.86 7.18
CA ASP A 240 0.81 -10.54 6.99
C ASP A 240 -0.09 -9.68 6.10
N TYR A 241 -0.42 -8.50 6.60
CA TYR A 241 -1.06 -7.44 5.85
C TYR A 241 -0.03 -6.35 5.58
N VAL A 242 0.42 -6.25 4.33
CA VAL A 242 1.40 -5.25 3.92
C VAL A 242 0.67 -4.02 3.41
N VAL A 243 1.08 -2.84 3.89
CA VAL A 243 0.50 -1.57 3.47
C VAL A 243 1.61 -0.65 2.97
N ALA A 244 1.37 -0.04 1.82
CA ALA A 244 2.23 1.01 1.26
C ALA A 244 1.40 2.24 0.90
N ASP A 245 1.90 3.42 1.23
CA ASP A 245 1.24 4.69 0.91
C ASP A 245 1.93 5.39 -0.26
N THR A 246 1.22 5.53 -1.39
CA THR A 246 1.69 6.27 -2.56
C THR A 246 0.92 7.57 -2.80
N THR A 247 0.04 7.97 -1.88
CA THR A 247 -0.79 9.18 -1.99
C THR A 247 0.04 10.47 -2.13
N LYS A 248 1.27 10.47 -1.64
CA LYS A 248 2.21 11.59 -1.69
C LYS A 248 3.27 11.48 -2.79
N VAL A 249 3.20 10.46 -3.65
CA VAL A 249 4.19 10.28 -4.73
C VAL A 249 3.96 11.26 -5.87
N GLY A 250 2.70 11.60 -6.17
CA GLY A 250 2.36 12.62 -7.18
C GLY A 250 2.28 12.09 -8.61
N PHE A 251 1.84 10.85 -8.82
CA PHE A 251 1.68 10.30 -10.17
C PHE A 251 0.66 11.09 -11.00
N GLU A 252 -0.31 11.73 -10.36
CA GLU A 252 -1.33 12.59 -10.97
C GLU A 252 -0.77 13.88 -11.61
N ALA A 253 0.49 14.23 -11.31
CA ALA A 253 1.14 15.43 -11.82
C ALA A 253 1.95 15.19 -13.10
N VAL A 254 2.21 13.93 -13.49
CA VAL A 254 3.09 13.60 -14.61
C VAL A 254 2.37 13.85 -15.94
N ASP A 255 2.76 14.91 -16.64
CA ASP A 255 2.18 15.30 -17.93
C ASP A 255 3.19 15.09 -19.07
N PHE A 256 2.90 14.20 -20.02
CA PHE A 256 3.78 13.95 -21.17
C PHE A 256 3.59 14.93 -22.35
N GLY A 257 2.78 15.98 -22.18
CA GLY A 257 2.36 16.92 -23.22
C GLY A 257 0.89 16.77 -23.63
N TRP A 258 0.19 15.76 -23.11
CA TRP A 258 -1.23 15.51 -23.38
C TRP A 258 -2.16 15.96 -22.25
N GLY A 259 -1.62 16.61 -21.23
CA GLY A 259 -2.29 16.98 -19.99
C GLY A 259 -2.07 15.97 -18.87
N LYS A 260 -2.47 16.36 -17.66
CA LYS A 260 -2.36 15.53 -16.46
C LYS A 260 -3.23 14.26 -16.56
N PRO A 261 -2.77 13.13 -16.02
CA PRO A 261 -3.54 11.90 -15.99
C PRO A 261 -4.77 12.04 -15.10
N VAL A 262 -5.82 11.30 -15.47
CA VAL A 262 -7.05 11.20 -14.66
C VAL A 262 -6.85 10.26 -13.47
N TYR A 263 -5.88 9.35 -13.59
CA TYR A 263 -5.50 8.39 -12.56
C TYR A 263 -4.01 8.02 -12.71
N GLY A 264 -3.29 8.00 -11.60
CA GLY A 264 -1.92 7.50 -11.53
C GLY A 264 -1.74 6.64 -10.30
N GLY A 265 -1.54 5.33 -10.50
CA GLY A 265 -1.41 4.40 -9.38
C GLY A 265 -1.28 2.94 -9.81
N VAL A 266 -1.64 2.04 -8.91
CA VAL A 266 -1.72 0.60 -9.19
C VAL A 266 -3.07 0.27 -9.86
N ALA A 267 -3.17 -0.77 -10.67
CA ALA A 267 -4.39 -1.13 -11.43
C ALA A 267 -5.22 -2.10 -10.65
N GLY A 268 -4.69 -2.65 -9.57
CA GLY A 268 -5.44 -3.58 -8.78
C GLY A 268 -4.71 -3.94 -7.52
N ALA A 269 -5.47 -4.65 -6.70
CA ALA A 269 -4.97 -5.27 -5.50
C ALA A 269 -3.91 -6.32 -5.84
N VAL A 270 -2.92 -6.41 -4.98
CA VAL A 270 -1.90 -7.46 -4.98
C VAL A 270 -2.21 -8.36 -3.78
N PRO A 271 -2.02 -9.70 -3.86
CA PRO A 271 -2.24 -10.57 -2.71
C PRO A 271 -1.51 -10.04 -1.48
N SER A 272 -2.22 -9.92 -0.35
CA SER A 272 -1.68 -9.47 0.95
C SER A 272 -1.11 -8.05 1.00
N ILE A 273 -1.14 -7.28 -0.10
CA ILE A 273 -0.62 -5.90 -0.15
C ILE A 273 -1.74 -4.91 -0.53
N SER A 274 -1.97 -3.92 0.34
CA SER A 274 -2.76 -2.74 0.01
C SER A 274 -1.88 -1.55 -0.28
N ILE A 275 -2.08 -0.96 -1.46
CA ILE A 275 -1.38 0.25 -1.87
C ILE A 275 -2.40 1.39 -1.89
N TYR A 276 -2.16 2.41 -1.06
CA TYR A 276 -3.00 3.59 -1.02
C TYR A 276 -2.62 4.54 -2.13
N VAL A 277 -3.62 4.95 -2.91
CA VAL A 277 -3.46 5.88 -4.04
C VAL A 277 -4.36 7.08 -3.82
N LYS A 278 -3.86 8.26 -4.19
CA LYS A 278 -4.70 9.45 -4.22
C LYS A 278 -5.69 9.30 -5.38
N TYR A 279 -6.96 9.58 -5.12
CA TYR A 279 -8.00 9.48 -6.12
C TYR A 279 -8.93 10.69 -6.07
N LYS A 280 -9.44 11.09 -7.23
CA LYS A 280 -10.45 12.13 -7.37
C LYS A 280 -11.65 11.56 -8.09
N THR A 281 -12.82 11.65 -7.48
CA THR A 281 -14.07 11.17 -8.10
C THR A 281 -14.47 12.06 -9.28
N ARG A 282 -15.48 11.63 -10.05
CA ARG A 282 -15.99 12.42 -11.18
C ARG A 282 -16.64 13.72 -10.71
N GLU A 283 -17.21 13.69 -9.52
CA GLU A 283 -17.84 14.81 -8.81
C GLU A 283 -16.79 15.74 -8.19
N GLY A 284 -15.51 15.36 -8.25
CA GLY A 284 -14.38 16.17 -7.81
C GLY A 284 -13.99 15.99 -6.35
N GLU A 285 -14.56 15.01 -5.64
CA GLU A 285 -14.19 14.68 -4.27
C GLU A 285 -12.80 14.02 -4.25
N GLU A 286 -11.89 14.57 -3.45
CA GLU A 286 -10.57 13.97 -3.24
C GLU A 286 -10.60 12.99 -2.08
N GLY A 287 -9.96 11.85 -2.26
CA GLY A 287 -9.84 10.83 -1.23
C GLY A 287 -8.72 9.84 -1.51
N ILE A 288 -8.76 8.74 -0.77
CA ILE A 288 -7.79 7.65 -0.88
C ILE A 288 -8.52 6.41 -1.36
N VAL A 289 -7.96 5.74 -2.37
CA VAL A 289 -8.41 4.38 -2.73
C VAL A 289 -7.44 3.37 -2.15
N ALA A 290 -7.98 2.36 -1.47
CA ALA A 290 -7.24 1.17 -1.06
C ALA A 290 -7.75 -0.04 -1.86
N ALA A 291 -6.84 -0.69 -2.57
CA ALA A 291 -7.13 -1.96 -3.23
C ALA A 291 -6.92 -3.13 -2.25
N ILE A 292 -7.88 -4.05 -2.20
CA ILE A 292 -7.90 -5.23 -1.33
C ILE A 292 -8.15 -6.47 -2.20
N MET A 293 -7.43 -7.54 -1.92
CA MET A 293 -7.65 -8.86 -2.51
C MET A 293 -7.85 -9.87 -1.39
N LEU A 294 -8.97 -10.58 -1.42
CA LEU A 294 -9.34 -11.60 -0.43
C LEU A 294 -10.10 -12.72 -1.14
N PRO A 295 -10.17 -13.94 -0.56
CA PRO A 295 -11.12 -14.95 -1.00
C PRO A 295 -12.54 -14.38 -1.07
N GLU A 296 -13.34 -14.78 -2.06
CA GLU A 296 -14.65 -14.16 -2.33
C GLU A 296 -15.58 -14.09 -1.10
N ARG A 297 -15.61 -15.15 -0.28
CA ARG A 297 -16.39 -15.18 0.97
C ARG A 297 -15.86 -14.16 1.99
N ALA A 298 -14.54 -14.09 2.16
CA ALA A 298 -13.90 -13.11 3.04
C ALA A 298 -14.11 -11.68 2.51
N MET A 299 -14.13 -11.45 1.20
CA MET A 299 -14.40 -10.12 0.63
C MET A 299 -15.80 -9.61 0.99
N ARG A 300 -16.82 -10.46 0.97
CA ARG A 300 -18.18 -10.07 1.40
C ARG A 300 -18.22 -9.67 2.87
N ARG A 301 -17.66 -10.49 3.75
CA ARG A 301 -17.54 -10.16 5.19
C ARG A 301 -16.73 -8.89 5.43
N PHE A 302 -15.65 -8.71 4.66
CA PHE A 302 -14.83 -7.52 4.74
C PHE A 302 -15.61 -6.24 4.40
N GLN A 303 -16.49 -6.31 3.39
CA GLN A 303 -17.38 -5.21 3.03
C GLN A 303 -18.34 -4.89 4.18
N GLU A 304 -19.01 -5.90 4.74
CA GLU A 304 -19.91 -5.73 5.89
C GLU A 304 -19.19 -5.12 7.11
N GLU A 305 -17.98 -5.60 7.44
CA GLU A 305 -17.18 -5.05 8.54
C GLU A 305 -16.71 -3.62 8.27
N LEU A 306 -16.41 -3.29 7.03
CA LEU A 306 -16.01 -1.94 6.64
C LEU A 306 -17.19 -0.98 6.69
N GLU A 307 -18.36 -1.40 6.20
CA GLU A 307 -19.62 -0.65 6.27
C GLU A 307 -19.96 -0.32 7.72
N LYS A 308 -19.86 -1.28 8.65
CA LYS A 308 -20.02 -1.01 10.09
C LYS A 308 -19.09 0.10 10.60
N MET A 309 -17.87 0.22 10.07
CA MET A 309 -16.91 1.25 10.48
C MET A 309 -17.21 2.62 9.87
N THR A 310 -17.75 2.64 8.65
CA THR A 310 -18.04 3.87 7.89
C THR A 310 -19.46 4.39 8.07
N ASP A 311 -20.39 3.53 8.50
CA ASP A 311 -21.77 3.89 8.76
C ASP A 311 -21.92 4.67 10.06
N LYS A 312 -22.77 5.70 9.98
CA LYS A 312 -23.29 6.36 11.17
C LYS A 312 -24.20 5.34 11.83
N GLY A 313 -23.84 4.85 13.01
CA GLY A 313 -24.74 4.02 13.81
C GLY A 313 -26.14 4.65 13.83
N THR A 314 -27.06 4.03 13.11
CA THR A 314 -28.48 4.35 13.13
C THR A 314 -29.11 3.23 13.95
N VAL A 315 -29.45 3.58 15.19
CA VAL A 315 -30.44 2.82 15.95
C VAL A 315 -31.79 3.22 15.37
N SER A 316 -32.39 2.35 14.57
CA SER A 316 -33.81 1.97 14.59
C SER A 316 -34.17 1.25 13.28
N GLU A 317 -34.92 0.16 13.45
CA GLU A 317 -35.67 -0.54 12.40
C GLU A 317 -36.38 0.46 11.47
N ASP A 318 -36.23 0.28 10.16
CA ASP A 318 -37.36 -0.09 9.31
C ASP A 318 -36.92 -0.39 7.88
N GLN A 319 -37.67 -1.32 7.29
CA GLN A 319 -37.58 -1.82 5.93
C GLN A 319 -37.43 -0.70 4.89
N TYR A 320 -36.53 -0.88 3.93
CA TYR A 320 -36.79 -0.94 2.48
C TYR A 320 -35.44 -0.93 1.77
N GLY A 321 -35.20 -1.98 0.98
CA GLY A 321 -33.94 -2.19 0.27
C GLY A 321 -33.60 -1.04 -0.66
N VAL A 322 -32.39 -0.51 -0.49
CA VAL A 322 -31.73 0.32 -1.49
C VAL A 322 -30.29 -0.18 -1.63
N ASP A 323 -30.02 -0.62 -2.84
CA ASP A 323 -28.76 -1.14 -3.36
C ASP A 323 -27.60 -0.16 -3.06
N SER A 324 -26.68 -0.57 -2.18
CA SER A 324 -25.48 0.19 -1.85
C SER A 324 -24.53 0.12 -3.05
N SER A 325 -24.19 1.31 -3.57
CA SER A 325 -23.51 1.53 -4.84
C SER A 325 -22.20 0.75 -4.97
N MET A 326 -22.30 -0.37 -5.68
CA MET A 326 -21.17 -1.17 -6.14
C MET A 326 -20.39 -0.38 -7.20
N ILE A 327 -19.28 0.26 -6.85
CA ILE A 327 -18.29 0.68 -7.86
C ILE A 327 -17.56 -0.58 -8.32
N ARG A 328 -18.20 -1.34 -9.23
CA ARG A 328 -17.50 -2.34 -10.04
C ARG A 328 -16.57 -1.58 -10.98
N SER A 329 -15.29 -1.52 -10.64
CA SER A 329 -14.24 -1.17 -11.58
C SER A 329 -14.20 -2.23 -12.69
N LYS A 330 -14.87 -1.96 -13.82
CA LYS A 330 -14.40 -2.43 -15.13
C LYS A 330 -13.35 -1.44 -15.62
N LEU A 331 -12.15 -1.55 -15.05
CA LEU A 331 -10.90 -1.06 -15.60
C LEU A 331 -9.95 -2.25 -15.66
#